data_AF-A0A7Y5F6T1-F1
#
_entry.id   AF-A0A7Y5F6T1-F1
#
_cell.length_a   1.000
_cell.length_b   1.000
_cell.length_c   1.000
_cell.angle_alpha   90.00
_cell.angle_beta   90.00
_cell.angle_gamma   90.00
#
_symmetry.space_group_name_H-M   'P 1'
#
loop_
_entity.id
_entity.type
_entity.pdbx_description
1 polymer ?
#
loop_
_entity_poly.entity_id
_entity_poly.type
_entity_poly.pdbx_seq_one_letter_code
_entity_poly.pdbx_strand_id
1 'polypeptide(L)'
;MDQTEFFEKLKTNPRPVVVDLWAPWCMPCRAMTPLVKKMEKQYAGQVDVWKINADESPDLLRALRVFGIPTMILYRSGQEITRRTGALPESALAALFETALHPEKPSSASLGNGERALRLGTGVVLAGIGVTTSTWWLLLIGGVVAFTAVYDRCPIWKAVTSFVAEKMRA
;
A
#
# COMPACT_ATOMS: atom_id res chain seq x y z
N MET A 1 -22.41 -2.79 14.11
CA MET A 1 -22.64 -2.29 12.74
C MET A 1 -23.09 -3.48 11.91
N ASP A 2 -24.22 -3.39 11.22
CA ASP A 2 -24.66 -4.47 10.32
C ASP A 2 -23.83 -4.48 9.02
N GLN A 3 -23.73 -5.64 8.36
CA GLN A 3 -23.01 -5.78 7.10
C GLN A 3 -23.60 -4.89 5.99
N THR A 4 -24.92 -4.86 5.86
CA THR A 4 -25.60 -4.14 4.78
C THR A 4 -25.42 -2.64 4.98
N GLU A 5 -25.64 -2.18 6.21
CA GLU A 5 -25.45 -0.79 6.61
C GLU A 5 -24.02 -0.32 6.33
N PHE A 6 -23.02 -1.13 6.67
CA PHE A 6 -21.62 -0.82 6.42
C PHE A 6 -21.35 -0.56 4.93
N PHE A 7 -21.78 -1.47 4.05
CA PHE A 7 -21.51 -1.34 2.61
C PHE A 7 -22.29 -0.19 1.96
N GLU A 8 -23.52 0.07 2.39
CA GLU A 8 -24.28 1.23 1.89
C GLU A 8 -23.65 2.56 2.32
N LYS A 9 -23.22 2.65 3.59
CA LYS A 9 -22.46 3.80 4.08
C LYS A 9 -21.15 3.97 3.32
N LEU A 10 -20.50 2.86 2.95
CA LEU A 10 -19.22 2.88 2.23
C LEU A 10 -19.37 3.38 0.80
N LYS A 11 -20.43 2.97 0.10
CA LYS A 11 -20.74 3.43 -1.26
C LYS A 11 -21.08 4.92 -1.32
N THR A 12 -21.78 5.40 -0.31
CA THR A 12 -22.27 6.79 -0.25
C THR A 12 -21.26 7.77 0.33
N ASN A 13 -20.17 7.29 0.95
CA ASN A 13 -19.15 8.17 1.51
C ASN A 13 -18.25 8.76 0.40
N PRO A 14 -18.21 10.09 0.23
CA PRO A 14 -17.33 10.73 -0.75
C PRO A 14 -15.84 10.69 -0.36
N ARG A 15 -15.52 10.47 0.92
CA ARG A 15 -14.15 10.47 1.42
C ARG A 15 -13.56 9.07 1.52
N PRO A 16 -12.23 8.92 1.39
CA PRO A 16 -11.54 7.69 1.76
C PRO A 16 -11.85 7.30 3.20
N VAL A 17 -12.01 6.00 3.44
CA VAL A 17 -12.35 5.44 4.75
C VAL A 17 -11.28 4.48 5.21
N VAL A 18 -10.72 4.73 6.39
CA VAL A 18 -9.86 3.79 7.10
C VAL A 18 -10.69 3.10 8.17
N VAL A 19 -10.90 1.81 8.02
CA VAL A 19 -11.61 0.97 8.99
C VAL A 19 -10.60 0.38 9.96
N ASP A 20 -10.78 0.61 11.26
CA ASP A 20 -9.99 0.04 12.36
C ASP A 20 -10.81 -1.04 13.08
N LEU A 21 -10.46 -2.30 12.85
CA LEU A 21 -11.09 -3.46 13.49
C LEU A 21 -10.32 -3.80 14.77
N TRP A 22 -10.97 -3.62 15.91
CA TRP A 22 -10.37 -3.70 17.23
C TRP A 22 -11.28 -4.42 18.24
N ALA A 23 -10.78 -4.68 19.45
CA ALA A 23 -11.57 -5.16 20.58
C ALA A 23 -10.93 -4.70 21.91
N PRO A 24 -11.69 -4.57 23.02
CA PRO A 24 -11.17 -4.05 24.29
C PRO A 24 -10.11 -4.97 24.93
N TRP A 25 -10.23 -6.28 24.73
CA TRP A 25 -9.29 -7.29 25.24
C TRP A 25 -7.99 -7.36 24.42
N CYS A 26 -7.97 -6.78 23.21
CA CYS A 26 -6.82 -6.79 22.32
C CYS A 26 -5.75 -5.78 22.77
N MET A 27 -4.74 -6.25 23.51
CA MET A 27 -3.61 -5.44 23.96
C MET A 27 -2.88 -4.69 22.81
N PRO A 28 -2.55 -5.32 21.67
CA PRO A 28 -1.95 -4.61 20.55
C PRO A 28 -2.84 -3.49 19.97
N CYS A 29 -4.17 -3.68 19.98
CA CYS A 29 -5.12 -2.67 19.54
C CYS A 29 -5.10 -1.43 20.46
N ARG A 30 -5.01 -1.66 21.78
CA ARG A 30 -4.91 -0.56 22.76
C ARG A 30 -3.65 0.27 22.59
N ALA A 31 -2.53 -0.36 22.23
CA ALA A 31 -1.29 0.35 21.92
C ALA A 31 -1.42 1.25 20.67
N MET A 32 -2.24 0.84 19.69
CA MET A 32 -2.51 1.63 18.48
C MET A 32 -3.51 2.76 18.70
N THR A 33 -4.42 2.66 19.68
CA THR A 33 -5.46 3.66 19.93
C THR A 33 -4.96 5.12 19.98
N PRO A 34 -3.89 5.48 20.71
CA PRO A 34 -3.38 6.86 20.71
C PRO A 34 -2.83 7.29 19.34
N LEU A 35 -2.22 6.37 18.59
CA LEU A 35 -1.70 6.63 17.25
C LEU A 35 -2.83 6.88 16.26
N VAL A 36 -3.85 6.02 16.26
CA VAL A 36 -5.06 6.18 15.43
C VAL A 36 -5.76 7.49 15.74
N LYS A 37 -5.91 7.85 17.03
CA LYS A 37 -6.49 9.14 17.44
C LYS A 37 -5.67 10.34 16.97
N LYS A 38 -4.34 10.22 16.93
CA LYS A 38 -3.46 11.26 16.35
C LYS A 38 -3.71 11.42 14.85
N MET A 39 -3.80 10.32 14.11
CA MET A 39 -4.09 10.35 12.68
C MET A 39 -5.50 10.88 12.39
N GLU A 40 -6.51 10.45 13.13
CA GLU A 40 -7.87 11.00 13.03
C GLU A 40 -7.91 12.53 13.12
N LYS A 41 -7.12 13.11 14.03
CA LYS A 41 -7.01 14.56 14.18
C LYS A 41 -6.24 15.20 13.02
N GLN A 42 -5.14 14.60 12.61
CA GLN A 42 -4.27 15.13 11.56
C GLN A 42 -4.96 15.14 10.20
N TYR A 43 -5.75 14.11 9.89
CA TYR A 43 -6.45 13.93 8.62
C TYR A 43 -7.94 14.28 8.70
N ALA A 44 -8.34 14.98 9.75
CA ALA A 44 -9.73 15.39 9.97
C ALA A 44 -10.26 16.14 8.74
N GLY A 45 -11.45 15.74 8.28
CA GLY A 45 -12.09 16.31 7.09
C GLY A 45 -11.61 15.74 5.77
N GLN A 46 -10.48 15.01 5.73
CA GLN A 46 -9.91 14.42 4.51
C GLN A 46 -10.08 12.90 4.44
N VAL A 47 -9.89 12.20 5.57
CA VAL A 47 -10.06 10.75 5.70
C VAL A 47 -11.00 10.47 6.85
N ASP A 48 -12.01 9.63 6.61
CA ASP A 48 -12.89 9.15 7.66
C ASP A 48 -12.31 7.89 8.31
N VAL A 49 -12.37 7.82 9.63
CA VAL A 49 -11.90 6.64 10.38
C VAL A 49 -13.10 5.96 11.03
N TRP A 50 -13.31 4.70 10.69
CA TRP A 50 -14.41 3.90 11.22
C TRP A 50 -13.88 2.83 12.14
N LYS A 51 -14.13 2.98 13.43
CA LYS A 51 -13.75 1.99 14.45
C LYS A 51 -14.85 0.95 14.58
N ILE A 52 -14.51 -0.31 14.36
CA ILE A 52 -15.44 -1.43 14.43
C ILE A 52 -14.96 -2.39 15.49
N ASN A 53 -15.78 -2.57 16.53
CA ASN A 53 -15.52 -3.57 17.55
C ASN A 53 -15.81 -4.98 16.98
N ALA A 54 -14.81 -5.84 16.99
CA ALA A 54 -14.88 -7.21 16.50
C ALA A 54 -15.92 -8.05 17.26
N ASP A 55 -16.07 -7.82 18.57
CA ASP A 55 -17.01 -8.56 19.42
C ASP A 55 -18.47 -8.21 19.08
N GLU A 56 -18.72 -6.98 18.65
CA GLU A 56 -20.07 -6.46 18.35
C GLU A 56 -20.50 -6.68 16.90
N SER A 57 -19.57 -7.04 16.01
CA SER A 57 -19.85 -7.13 14.55
C SER A 57 -19.20 -8.36 13.90
N PRO A 58 -19.38 -9.58 14.44
CA PRO A 58 -18.74 -10.80 13.94
C PRO A 58 -19.12 -11.13 12.48
N ASP A 59 -20.35 -10.81 12.09
CA ASP A 59 -20.87 -11.08 10.74
C ASP A 59 -20.19 -10.20 9.70
N LEU A 60 -19.97 -8.93 10.05
CA LEU A 60 -19.20 -8.01 9.23
C LEU A 60 -17.75 -8.47 9.12
N LEU A 61 -17.11 -8.93 10.20
CA LEU A 61 -15.74 -9.47 10.14
C LEU A 61 -15.65 -10.66 9.18
N ARG A 62 -16.63 -11.58 9.23
CA ARG A 62 -16.71 -12.71 8.29
C ARG A 62 -16.84 -12.23 6.85
N ALA A 63 -17.72 -11.27 6.58
CA ALA A 63 -17.91 -10.68 5.25
C ALA A 63 -16.63 -10.00 4.72
N LEU A 64 -15.90 -9.29 5.59
CA LEU A 64 -14.62 -8.64 5.27
C LEU A 64 -13.44 -9.62 5.22
N ARG A 65 -13.66 -10.90 5.54
CA ARG A 65 -12.64 -11.96 5.66
C ARG A 65 -11.53 -11.58 6.63
N VAL A 66 -11.91 -11.04 7.78
CA VAL A 66 -10.99 -10.64 8.86
C VAL A 66 -11.02 -11.71 9.94
N PHE A 67 -9.89 -12.41 10.10
CA PHE A 67 -9.73 -13.51 11.07
C PHE A 67 -8.88 -13.15 12.30
N GLY A 68 -8.38 -11.92 12.36
CA GLY A 68 -7.54 -11.45 13.45
C GLY A 68 -7.56 -9.93 13.58
N ILE A 69 -7.34 -9.46 14.80
CA ILE A 69 -7.25 -8.04 15.17
C ILE A 69 -5.90 -7.73 15.84
N PRO A 70 -5.38 -6.50 15.72
CA PRO A 70 -5.94 -5.38 14.97
C PRO A 70 -5.84 -5.61 13.46
N THR A 71 -6.85 -5.18 12.72
CA THR A 71 -6.79 -5.12 11.25
C THR A 71 -7.29 -3.76 10.79
N MET A 72 -6.55 -3.15 9.88
CA MET A 72 -6.91 -1.88 9.27
C MET A 72 -7.13 -2.04 7.77
N ILE A 73 -8.23 -1.48 7.26
CA ILE A 73 -8.60 -1.58 5.85
C ILE A 73 -8.88 -0.18 5.30
N LEU A 74 -8.20 0.18 4.21
CA LEU A 74 -8.44 1.41 3.49
C LEU A 74 -9.41 1.16 2.34
N TYR A 75 -10.47 1.94 2.31
CA TYR A 75 -11.44 2.00 1.22
C TYR A 75 -11.44 3.37 0.56
N ARG A 76 -11.72 3.39 -0.75
CA ARG A 76 -11.97 4.61 -1.53
C ARG A 76 -12.99 4.29 -2.61
N SER A 77 -13.98 5.16 -2.77
CA SER A 77 -15.04 4.98 -3.78
C SER A 77 -15.74 3.61 -3.69
N GLY A 78 -15.99 3.13 -2.47
CA GLY A 78 -16.63 1.83 -2.25
C GLY A 78 -15.73 0.60 -2.45
N GLN A 79 -14.46 0.78 -2.85
CA GLN A 79 -13.53 -0.32 -3.13
C GLN A 79 -12.41 -0.39 -2.11
N GLU A 80 -11.98 -1.61 -1.78
CA GLU A 80 -10.82 -1.83 -0.93
C GLU A 80 -9.54 -1.54 -1.69
N ILE A 81 -8.71 -0.63 -1.16
CA ILE A 81 -7.43 -0.24 -1.75
C ILE A 81 -6.30 -1.07 -1.15
N THR A 82 -6.27 -1.18 0.17
CA THR A 82 -5.25 -1.97 0.86
C THR A 82 -5.69 -2.35 2.27
N ARG A 83 -5.14 -3.44 2.79
CA ARG A 83 -5.34 -3.88 4.17
C ARG A 83 -4.02 -4.16 4.87
N ARG A 84 -4.00 -4.01 6.19
CA ARG A 84 -2.87 -4.34 7.06
C ARG A 84 -3.39 -5.03 8.31
N THR A 85 -2.82 -6.18 8.63
CA THR A 85 -3.17 -6.96 9.82
C THR A 85 -1.99 -6.97 10.79
N GLY A 86 -2.28 -6.85 12.07
CA GLY A 86 -1.29 -6.72 13.14
C GLY A 86 -1.05 -5.27 13.53
N ALA A 87 -0.33 -5.09 14.65
CA ALA A 87 -0.04 -3.76 15.16
C ALA A 87 0.92 -2.99 14.24
N LEU A 88 0.56 -1.75 13.91
CA LEU A 88 1.36 -0.90 13.04
C LEU A 88 2.14 0.15 13.84
N PRO A 89 3.43 0.39 13.54
CA PRO A 89 4.14 1.55 14.04
C PRO A 89 3.57 2.84 13.42
N GLU A 90 3.84 3.98 14.06
CA GLU A 90 3.30 5.28 13.64
C GLU A 90 3.62 5.62 12.18
N SER A 91 4.83 5.31 11.69
CA SER A 91 5.24 5.56 10.31
C SER A 91 4.41 4.76 9.29
N ALA A 92 4.09 3.50 9.59
CA ALA A 92 3.27 2.66 8.73
C ALA A 92 1.80 3.10 8.76
N LEU A 93 1.33 3.56 9.92
CA LEU A 93 0.00 4.13 10.06
C LEU A 93 -0.13 5.44 9.26
N ALA A 94 0.84 6.34 9.38
CA ALA A 94 0.89 7.58 8.59
C ALA A 94 0.91 7.28 7.09
N ALA A 95 1.72 6.31 6.65
CA ALA A 95 1.76 5.90 5.24
C ALA A 95 0.40 5.37 4.72
N LEU A 96 -0.37 4.68 5.55
CA LEU A 96 -1.73 4.23 5.19
C LEU A 96 -2.67 5.42 4.96
N PHE A 97 -2.65 6.42 5.84
CA PHE A 97 -3.47 7.63 5.70
C PHE A 97 -3.02 8.50 4.51
N GLU A 98 -1.73 8.61 4.26
CA GLU A 98 -1.19 9.29 3.05
C GLU A 98 -1.65 8.60 1.76
N THR A 99 -1.66 7.25 1.75
CA THR A 99 -2.17 6.46 0.60
C THR A 99 -3.66 6.75 0.34
N ALA A 100 -4.43 7.07 1.38
CA ALA A 100 -5.83 7.41 1.25
C ALA A 100 -6.06 8.72 0.45
N LEU A 101 -5.17 9.70 0.63
CA LEU A 101 -5.21 10.99 -0.07
C LEU A 101 -4.68 10.90 -1.50
N HIS A 102 -3.62 10.13 -1.69
CA HIS A 102 -2.89 10.03 -2.96
C HIS A 102 -2.78 8.58 -3.44
N PRO A 103 -3.88 7.98 -3.94
CA PRO A 103 -3.84 6.61 -4.46
C PRO A 103 -2.99 6.47 -5.74
N GLU A 104 -2.71 7.58 -6.41
CA GLU A 104 -1.81 7.63 -7.57
C GLU A 104 -0.32 7.60 -7.21
N LYS A 105 0.08 7.84 -5.96
CA LYS A 105 1.45 7.54 -5.55
C LYS A 105 1.52 6.03 -5.32
N PRO A 106 2.16 5.24 -6.20
CA PRO A 106 2.34 3.83 -5.94
C PRO A 106 3.26 3.73 -4.72
N SER A 107 2.69 3.50 -3.55
CA SER A 107 3.42 3.05 -2.37
C SER A 107 4.01 1.68 -2.71
N SER A 108 5.20 1.66 -3.31
CA SER A 108 5.96 0.49 -3.73
C SER A 108 5.09 -0.56 -4.45
N ALA A 109 4.63 -0.26 -5.66
CA ALA A 109 4.15 -1.32 -6.55
C ALA A 109 5.35 -2.21 -6.88
N SER A 110 5.55 -3.29 -6.11
CA SER A 110 6.34 -4.44 -6.56
C SER A 110 5.80 -4.82 -7.92
N LEU A 111 6.62 -4.74 -8.97
CA LEU A 111 6.17 -5.17 -10.29
C LEU A 111 5.61 -6.59 -10.20
N GLY A 112 4.47 -6.83 -10.85
CA GLY A 112 3.91 -8.17 -10.97
C GLY A 112 4.88 -9.09 -11.72
N ASN A 113 4.83 -10.39 -11.44
CA ASN A 113 5.73 -11.37 -12.08
C ASN A 113 5.65 -11.33 -13.62
N GLY A 114 4.47 -11.07 -14.19
CA GLY A 114 4.28 -10.95 -15.64
C GLY A 114 4.98 -9.72 -16.24
N GLU A 115 4.90 -8.56 -15.59
CA GLU A 115 5.53 -7.34 -16.07
C GLU A 115 7.06 -7.42 -15.96
N ARG A 116 7.57 -8.10 -14.92
CA ARG A 116 8.99 -8.41 -14.79
C ARG A 116 9.48 -9.32 -15.92
N ALA A 117 8.75 -10.39 -16.21
CA ALA A 117 9.10 -11.30 -17.30
C ALA A 117 9.10 -10.60 -18.65
N LEU A 118 8.12 -9.71 -18.89
CA LEU A 118 8.05 -8.90 -20.10
C LEU A 118 9.26 -7.98 -20.24
N ARG A 119 9.61 -7.22 -19.19
CA ARG A 119 10.75 -6.30 -19.19
C ARG A 119 12.09 -7.04 -19.33
N LEU A 120 12.26 -8.18 -18.66
CA LEU A 120 13.44 -9.03 -18.85
C LEU A 120 13.52 -9.55 -20.29
N GLY A 121 12.40 -10.03 -20.83
CA GLY A 121 12.33 -10.51 -22.21
C GLY A 121 12.69 -9.41 -23.22
N THR A 122 12.11 -8.22 -23.10
CA THR A 122 12.43 -7.08 -23.95
C THR A 122 13.91 -6.68 -23.83
N GLY A 123 14.46 -6.66 -22.61
CA GLY A 123 15.88 -6.37 -22.39
C GLY A 123 16.82 -7.37 -23.06
N VAL A 124 16.52 -8.67 -22.95
CA VAL A 124 17.28 -9.75 -23.59
C VAL A 124 17.19 -9.67 -25.12
N VAL A 125 16.00 -9.41 -25.67
CA VAL A 125 15.79 -9.26 -27.12
C VAL A 125 16.59 -8.07 -27.66
N LEU A 126 16.51 -6.90 -27.01
CA LEU A 126 17.26 -5.71 -27.42
C LEU A 126 18.77 -5.92 -27.36
N ALA A 127 19.26 -6.57 -26.28
CA ALA A 127 20.67 -6.92 -26.18
C ALA A 127 21.08 -7.92 -27.27
N GLY A 128 20.27 -8.94 -27.55
CA GLY A 128 20.52 -9.90 -28.62
C GLY A 128 20.62 -9.25 -30.01
N ILE A 129 19.70 -8.33 -30.32
CA ILE A 129 19.75 -7.55 -31.57
C ILE A 129 21.01 -6.67 -31.60
N GLY A 130 21.40 -6.08 -30.46
CA GLY A 130 22.64 -5.32 -30.35
C GLY A 130 23.89 -6.15 -30.68
N VAL A 131 23.95 -7.41 -30.22
CA VAL A 131 25.04 -8.33 -30.55
C VAL A 131 25.05 -8.69 -32.04
N THR A 132 23.89 -9.04 -32.62
CA THR A 132 23.82 -9.47 -34.02
C THR A 132 24.08 -8.35 -35.01
N THR A 133 23.72 -7.11 -34.67
CA THR A 133 23.90 -5.92 -35.53
C THR A 133 25.15 -5.11 -35.19
N SER A 134 25.97 -5.54 -34.23
CA SER A 134 27.12 -4.78 -33.69
C SER A 134 26.75 -3.36 -33.22
N THR A 135 25.51 -3.19 -32.78
CA THR A 135 24.95 -1.91 -32.37
C THR A 135 25.05 -1.75 -30.86
N TRP A 136 26.15 -1.17 -30.40
CA TRP A 136 26.49 -1.10 -28.97
C TRP A 136 25.43 -0.37 -28.11
N TRP A 137 24.71 0.62 -28.66
CA TRP A 137 23.69 1.35 -27.90
C TRP A 137 22.46 0.48 -27.58
N LEU A 138 22.16 -0.53 -28.39
CA LEU A 138 21.09 -1.49 -28.11
C LEU A 138 21.44 -2.43 -26.94
N LEU A 139 22.74 -2.72 -26.74
CA LEU A 139 23.21 -3.44 -25.55
C LEU A 139 22.95 -2.63 -24.28
N LEU A 140 23.21 -1.32 -24.32
CA LEU A 140 22.96 -0.44 -23.20
C LEU A 140 21.47 -0.32 -22.89
N ILE A 141 20.63 -0.12 -23.91
CA ILE A 141 19.17 -0.06 -23.71
C ILE A 141 18.66 -1.41 -23.18
N GLY A 142 19.11 -2.53 -23.75
CA GLY A 142 18.74 -3.87 -23.28
C GLY A 142 19.10 -4.09 -21.81
N GLY A 143 20.30 -3.67 -21.40
CA GLY A 143 20.76 -3.73 -20.02
C GLY A 143 19.93 -2.86 -19.06
N VAL A 144 19.61 -1.62 -19.45
CA VAL A 144 18.76 -0.72 -18.65
C VAL A 144 17.35 -1.31 -18.51
N VAL A 145 16.74 -1.77 -19.60
CA VAL A 145 15.39 -2.35 -19.59
C VAL A 145 15.34 -3.61 -18.70
N ALA A 146 16.33 -4.49 -18.81
CA ALA A 146 16.46 -5.66 -17.95
C ALA A 146 16.65 -5.27 -16.46
N PHE A 147 17.45 -4.24 -16.19
CA PHE A 147 17.65 -3.73 -14.82
C PHE A 147 16.35 -3.18 -14.22
N THR A 148 15.49 -2.53 -15.01
CA THR A 148 14.17 -2.07 -14.53
C THR A 148 13.19 -3.19 -14.14
N ALA A 149 13.51 -4.45 -14.44
CA ALA A 149 12.72 -5.59 -13.96
C ALA A 149 13.12 -6.07 -12.55
N VAL A 150 14.30 -5.68 -12.06
CA VAL A 150 14.91 -6.22 -10.82
C VAL A 150 15.32 -5.10 -9.83
N TYR A 151 15.32 -3.83 -10.25
CA TYR A 151 15.78 -2.71 -9.43
C TYR A 151 15.06 -2.59 -8.08
N ASP A 152 13.79 -2.98 -8.00
CA ASP A 152 12.96 -2.94 -6.80
C ASP A 152 13.38 -3.96 -5.72
N ARG A 153 14.12 -5.00 -6.13
CA ARG A 153 14.72 -6.04 -5.28
C ARG A 153 16.16 -5.73 -4.88
N CYS A 154 16.75 -4.65 -5.41
CA CYS A 154 18.11 -4.25 -5.11
C CYS A 154 18.16 -3.41 -3.82
N PRO A 155 18.80 -3.89 -2.73
CA PRO A 155 18.89 -3.16 -1.47
C PRO A 155 19.66 -1.84 -1.60
N ILE A 156 20.62 -1.79 -2.53
CA ILE A 156 21.42 -0.60 -2.83
C ILE A 156 20.53 0.52 -3.41
N TRP A 157 19.61 0.17 -4.32
CA TRP A 157 18.72 1.16 -4.93
C TRP A 157 17.79 1.81 -3.90
N LYS A 158 17.28 1.02 -2.95
CA LYS A 158 16.49 1.54 -1.81
C LYS A 158 17.29 2.51 -0.95
N ALA A 159 18.55 2.20 -0.65
CA ALA A 159 19.43 3.06 0.15
C ALA A 159 19.82 4.37 -0.57
N VAL A 160 20.09 4.30 -1.89
CA VAL A 160 20.44 5.48 -2.69
C VAL A 160 19.24 6.41 -2.82
N THR A 161 18.05 5.87 -3.12
CA THR A 161 16.84 6.68 -3.27
C THR A 161 16.42 7.35 -1.97
N SER A 162 16.59 6.70 -0.81
CA SER A 162 16.33 7.36 0.48
C SER A 162 17.29 8.52 0.74
N PHE A 163 18.58 8.34 0.46
CA PHE A 163 19.60 9.38 0.65
C PHE A 163 19.40 10.58 -0.29
N VAL A 164 19.08 10.33 -1.57
CA VAL A 164 18.77 11.41 -2.53
C VAL A 164 17.51 12.16 -2.12
N ALA A 165 16.47 11.46 -1.68
CA ALA A 165 15.23 12.10 -1.23
C ALA A 165 15.43 12.91 0.07
N GLU A 166 16.38 12.54 0.92
CA GLU A 166 16.77 13.31 2.10
C GLU A 166 17.51 14.60 1.71
N LYS A 167 18.50 14.49 0.81
CA LYS A 167 19.30 15.64 0.34
C LYS A 167 18.50 16.67 -0.48
N MET A 168 17.45 16.26 -1.19
CA MET A 168 16.55 17.19 -1.90
C MET A 168 15.56 17.92 -1.00
N ARG A 169 15.42 17.52 0.27
CA ARG A 169 14.54 18.17 1.26
C ARG A 169 15.30 19.14 2.19
N ALA A 170 16.63 19.16 2.11
CA ALA A 170 17.52 20.10 2.81
C ALA A 170 17.89 21.26 1.89
#